data_AF-A0A9D9R091-F1
#
_entry.id   AF-A0A9D9R091-F1
#
_cell.length_a   1.000
_cell.length_b   1.000
_cell.length_c   1.000
_cell.angle_alpha   90.00
_cell.angle_beta   90.00
_cell.angle_gamma   90.00
#
_symmetry.space_group_name_H-M   'P 1'
#
loop_
_entity.id
_entity.type
_entity.pdbx_description
1 polymer ?
#
loop_
_entity_poly.entity_id
_entity_poly.type
_entity_poly.pdbx_seq_one_letter_code
_entity_poly.pdbx_strand_id
1 'polypeptide(L)'
;MPLLKTNSFLFIFLAVATIAAHLWIDRYQQIGPDLLTGNWKIMASKNSWVDITENELTLFSRDSQTGAGAYQNLPMVEKGTMLIFSAEMKCDNVVLGKKPWNLARLILVQNNGKKDRWDLSHAVASLTDTHDWQSYRNSFYITPRTQGIWVAAELNQSTGSLQLRNLQLYPVSETQTYSRIRNIILFSWGAFFLLLTGSCLFAEKRSMLFRVLLASAFISIIIGTSLPGNMKDSVSHQIEMRIDTDSPAFKTVIPWDLSKVWHVCFFFLLGLILCLMLKKQPDIQIMAIILMMAGGTEIVQLYIDGRTPLVTDFLIDAAGGIVGMVLIRLLGMTRKIN
;
A
#
# COMPACT_ATOMS: atom_id res chain seq x y z
N MET A 1 23.69 -24.44 -3.64
CA MET A 1 24.48 -23.29 -3.13
C MET A 1 24.82 -23.52 -1.66
N PRO A 2 26.05 -23.25 -1.19
CA PRO A 2 26.44 -23.49 0.19
C PRO A 2 25.67 -22.63 1.21
N LEU A 3 25.09 -21.50 0.80
CA LEU A 3 24.46 -20.52 1.70
C LEU A 3 22.92 -20.56 1.74
N LEU A 4 22.24 -21.47 1.02
CA LEU A 4 20.77 -21.43 0.97
C LEU A 4 20.13 -21.61 2.36
N LYS A 5 20.66 -22.52 3.18
CA LYS A 5 20.19 -22.72 4.57
C LYS A 5 20.35 -21.45 5.39
N THR A 6 21.51 -20.80 5.29
CA THR A 6 21.80 -19.53 5.96
C THR A 6 20.85 -18.42 5.51
N ASN A 7 20.66 -18.25 4.20
CA ASN A 7 19.75 -17.25 3.65
C ASN A 7 18.30 -17.49 4.13
N SER A 8 17.85 -18.75 4.13
CA SER A 8 16.49 -19.10 4.59
C SER A 8 16.30 -18.79 6.07
N PHE A 9 17.29 -19.14 6.91
CA PHE A 9 17.25 -18.83 8.34
C PHE A 9 17.24 -17.32 8.60
N LEU A 10 18.12 -16.57 7.94
CA LEU A 10 18.19 -15.11 8.03
C LEU A 10 16.87 -14.47 7.58
N PHE A 11 16.29 -14.95 6.48
CA PHE A 11 15.01 -14.47 6.00
C PHE A 11 13.90 -14.64 7.04
N ILE A 12 13.76 -15.84 7.61
CA ILE A 12 12.74 -16.12 8.63
C ILE A 12 12.96 -15.23 9.86
N PHE A 13 14.20 -15.13 10.33
CA PHE A 13 14.54 -14.27 11.47
C PHE A 13 14.18 -12.81 11.20
N LEU A 14 14.56 -12.26 10.04
CA LEU A 14 14.25 -10.89 9.66
C LEU A 14 12.75 -10.66 9.50
N ALA A 15 12.03 -11.59 8.86
CA ALA A 15 10.59 -11.52 8.71
C ALA A 15 9.87 -11.45 10.07
N VAL A 16 10.20 -12.35 10.99
CA VAL A 16 9.62 -12.38 12.34
C VAL A 16 9.96 -11.12 13.11
N ALA A 17 11.24 -10.69 13.10
CA ALA A 17 11.67 -9.47 13.77
C ALA A 17 10.97 -8.23 13.22
N THR A 18 10.78 -8.15 11.90
CA THR A 18 10.11 -7.03 11.23
C THR A 18 8.64 -6.95 11.61
N ILE A 19 7.93 -8.08 11.61
CA ILE A 19 6.51 -8.14 11.99
C ILE A 19 6.34 -7.82 13.47
N ALA A 20 7.16 -8.41 14.36
CA ALA A 20 7.10 -8.14 15.80
C ALA A 20 7.37 -6.66 16.11
N ALA A 21 8.38 -6.07 15.46
CA ALA A 21 8.68 -4.65 15.58
C ALA A 21 7.50 -3.79 15.11
N HIS A 22 6.87 -4.14 13.99
CA HIS A 22 5.73 -3.39 13.47
C HIS A 22 4.51 -3.43 14.40
N LEU A 23 4.27 -4.57 15.07
CA LEU A 23 3.14 -4.76 15.98
C LEU A 23 3.33 -4.10 17.36
N TRP A 24 4.57 -4.00 17.83
CA TRP A 24 4.84 -3.56 19.21
C TRP A 24 5.43 -2.16 19.34
N ILE A 25 5.88 -1.55 18.26
CA ILE A 25 6.50 -0.23 18.31
C ILE A 25 5.54 0.80 17.74
N ASP A 26 5.05 1.67 18.62
CA ASP A 26 4.22 2.79 18.22
C ASP A 26 5.00 3.74 17.30
N ARG A 27 4.49 3.88 16.09
CA ARG A 27 5.04 4.78 15.09
C ARG A 27 4.93 6.25 15.50
N TYR A 28 3.82 6.60 16.16
CA TYR A 28 3.42 7.98 16.39
C TYR A 28 3.14 8.24 17.87
N GLN A 29 3.61 9.39 18.34
CA GLN A 29 3.24 9.94 19.65
C GLN A 29 2.40 11.20 19.44
N GLN A 30 1.36 11.35 20.26
CA GLN A 30 0.54 12.56 20.29
C GLN A 30 1.35 13.74 20.84
N ILE A 31 1.33 14.87 20.14
CA ILE A 31 2.07 16.08 20.52
C ILE A 31 1.17 17.29 20.77
N GLY A 32 -0.14 17.15 20.56
CA GLY A 32 -1.09 18.23 20.76
C GLY A 32 -2.49 17.72 21.06
N PRO A 33 -3.43 18.64 21.36
CA PRO A 33 -4.80 18.28 21.73
C PRO A 33 -5.58 17.73 20.54
N ASP A 34 -6.76 17.17 20.84
CA ASP A 34 -7.75 16.87 19.81
C ASP A 34 -8.20 18.17 19.11
N LEU A 35 -8.34 18.10 17.79
CA LEU A 35 -8.72 19.18 16.90
C LEU A 35 -10.21 19.15 16.56
N LEU A 36 -10.92 18.06 16.90
CA LEU A 36 -12.37 18.00 16.82
C LEU A 36 -12.99 18.91 17.90
N THR A 37 -14.00 19.67 17.52
CA THR A 37 -14.65 20.64 18.41
C THR A 37 -16.05 20.21 18.83
N GLY A 38 -16.56 19.10 18.26
CA GLY A 38 -17.94 18.68 18.41
C GLY A 38 -18.95 19.54 17.64
N ASN A 39 -18.55 20.69 17.09
CA ASN A 39 -19.43 21.61 16.35
C ASN A 39 -19.61 21.17 14.89
N TRP A 40 -20.31 20.05 14.71
CA TRP A 40 -20.62 19.50 13.40
C TRP A 40 -21.74 20.29 12.71
N LYS A 41 -21.55 20.58 11.43
CA LYS A 41 -22.59 21.08 10.55
C LYS A 41 -23.24 19.91 9.84
N ILE A 42 -24.56 19.89 9.79
CA ILE A 42 -25.33 18.78 9.23
C ILE A 42 -25.74 19.08 7.80
N MET A 43 -25.59 18.09 6.93
CA MET A 43 -26.15 18.05 5.59
C MET A 43 -27.05 16.81 5.47
N ALA A 44 -28.36 17.02 5.44
CA ALA A 44 -29.33 15.94 5.27
C ALA A 44 -30.43 16.39 4.31
N SER A 45 -30.89 15.45 3.46
CA SER A 45 -32.08 15.64 2.63
C SER A 45 -33.34 15.15 3.35
N LYS A 46 -34.51 15.31 2.72
CA LYS A 46 -35.83 15.01 3.31
C LYS A 46 -35.97 13.57 3.82
N ASN A 47 -35.24 12.61 3.27
CA ASN A 47 -35.29 11.18 3.61
C ASN A 47 -34.02 10.69 4.31
N SER A 48 -33.27 11.61 4.88
CA SER A 48 -32.01 11.37 5.56
C SER A 48 -32.02 12.11 6.89
N TRP A 49 -31.27 11.60 7.86
CA TRP A 49 -31.07 12.30 9.12
C TRP A 49 -29.68 12.06 9.66
N VAL A 50 -29.24 12.99 10.49
CA VAL A 50 -28.00 12.91 11.24
C VAL A 50 -28.34 13.22 12.68
N ASP A 51 -27.95 12.33 13.58
CA ASP A 51 -28.06 12.51 15.01
C ASP A 51 -26.66 12.61 15.61
N ILE A 52 -26.50 13.55 16.54
CA ILE A 52 -25.23 13.88 17.17
C ILE A 52 -25.45 13.84 18.68
N THR A 53 -24.88 12.83 19.31
CA THR A 53 -24.80 12.74 20.77
C THR A 53 -23.35 12.99 21.19
N GLU A 54 -23.11 13.29 22.48
CA GLU A 54 -21.81 13.80 22.95
C GLU A 54 -20.58 13.05 22.42
N ASN A 55 -20.67 11.74 22.23
CA ASN A 55 -19.58 10.91 21.70
C ASN A 55 -19.93 10.05 20.49
N GLU A 56 -21.14 10.18 19.93
CA GLU A 56 -21.57 9.34 18.80
C GLU A 56 -22.23 10.17 17.69
N LEU A 57 -21.89 9.83 16.45
CA LEU A 57 -22.49 10.38 15.26
C LEU A 57 -23.24 9.26 14.53
N THR A 58 -24.54 9.42 14.34
CA THR A 58 -25.36 8.46 13.59
C THR A 58 -25.93 9.13 12.35
N LEU A 59 -25.68 8.54 11.20
CA LEU A 59 -26.19 8.96 9.92
C LEU A 59 -27.10 7.89 9.35
N PHE A 60 -28.20 8.32 8.75
CA PHE A 60 -29.10 7.45 8.03
C PHE A 60 -29.53 8.10 6.73
N SER A 61 -29.60 7.32 5.66
CA SER A 61 -30.08 7.76 4.36
C SER A 61 -30.90 6.67 3.68
N ARG A 62 -32.05 7.06 3.13
CA ARG A 62 -32.79 6.28 2.13
C ARG A 62 -32.66 6.86 0.71
N ASP A 63 -31.91 7.94 0.55
CA ASP A 63 -31.74 8.63 -0.72
C ASP A 63 -30.34 8.40 -1.30
N SER A 64 -30.28 7.61 -2.38
CA SER A 64 -29.04 7.33 -3.11
C SER A 64 -28.55 8.49 -3.99
N GLN A 65 -29.26 9.62 -4.06
CA GLN A 65 -28.89 10.79 -4.86
C GLN A 65 -28.19 11.88 -4.04
N THR A 66 -28.60 12.06 -2.78
CA THR A 66 -28.09 13.14 -1.92
C THR A 66 -27.30 12.61 -0.73
N GLY A 67 -27.84 11.63 0.00
CA GLY A 67 -27.20 11.04 1.17
C GLY A 67 -27.43 11.80 2.48
N ALA A 68 -26.51 11.60 3.42
CA ALA A 68 -26.46 12.28 4.72
C ALA A 68 -24.99 12.56 5.08
N GLY A 69 -24.71 13.65 5.79
CA GLY A 69 -23.35 13.98 6.19
C GLY A 69 -23.27 14.93 7.37
N ALA A 70 -22.20 14.80 8.14
CA ALA A 70 -21.78 15.77 9.14
C ALA A 70 -20.37 16.24 8.79
N TYR A 71 -20.15 17.55 8.78
CA TYR A 71 -18.87 18.14 8.44
C TYR A 71 -18.39 19.13 9.49
N GLN A 72 -17.08 19.16 9.74
CA GLN A 72 -16.46 20.08 10.67
C GLN A 72 -15.23 20.71 10.02
N ASN A 73 -15.14 22.04 10.04
CA ASN A 73 -13.91 22.73 9.71
C ASN A 73 -12.95 22.60 10.90
N LEU A 74 -11.67 22.41 10.61
CA LEU A 74 -10.63 22.34 11.63
C LEU A 74 -9.95 23.70 11.79
N PRO A 75 -9.41 24.00 12.97
CA PRO A 75 -8.46 25.09 13.10
C PRO A 75 -7.25 24.87 12.19
N MET A 76 -6.59 25.96 11.80
CA MET A 76 -5.37 25.87 11.01
C MET A 76 -4.27 25.17 11.83
N VAL A 77 -3.66 24.14 11.25
CA VAL A 77 -2.53 23.41 11.83
C VAL A 77 -1.25 23.83 11.11
N GLU A 78 -0.12 23.74 11.80
CA GLU A 78 1.19 23.99 11.21
C GLU A 78 1.43 23.08 9.98
N LYS A 79 1.96 23.67 8.91
CA LYS A 79 2.28 22.95 7.68
C LYS A 79 3.41 21.96 7.93
N GLY A 80 3.30 20.78 7.33
CA GLY A 80 4.25 19.67 7.57
C GLY A 80 3.89 18.82 8.79
N THR A 81 2.83 19.17 9.52
CA THR A 81 2.33 18.34 10.63
C THR A 81 1.71 17.05 10.09
N MET A 82 1.91 15.95 10.81
CA MET A 82 1.17 14.71 10.62
C MET A 82 -0.02 14.68 11.58
N LEU A 83 -1.21 14.38 11.08
CA LEU A 83 -2.41 14.17 11.90
C LEU A 83 -2.76 12.69 11.93
N ILE A 84 -3.26 12.19 13.06
CA ILE A 84 -3.96 10.90 13.12
C ILE A 84 -5.44 11.19 13.27
N PHE A 85 -6.26 10.62 12.38
CA PHE A 85 -7.71 10.58 12.52
C PHE A 85 -8.15 9.13 12.77
N SER A 86 -8.87 8.89 13.85
CA SER A 86 -9.47 7.58 14.14
C SER A 86 -10.89 7.68 14.64
N ALA A 87 -11.65 6.61 14.42
CA ALA A 87 -12.98 6.39 14.96
C ALA A 87 -13.28 4.89 15.02
N GLU A 88 -14.17 4.49 15.92
CA GLU A 88 -14.89 3.23 15.77
C GLU A 88 -16.09 3.48 14.85
N MET A 89 -16.30 2.59 13.88
CA MET A 89 -17.37 2.72 12.90
C MET A 89 -18.15 1.41 12.81
N LYS A 90 -19.46 1.54 12.63
CA LYS A 90 -20.40 0.47 12.33
C LYS A 90 -21.29 0.91 11.17
N CYS A 91 -21.62 0.01 10.26
CA CYS A 91 -22.56 0.30 9.19
C CYS A 91 -23.55 -0.85 8.99
N ASP A 92 -24.78 -0.50 8.63
CA ASP A 92 -25.82 -1.49 8.34
C ASP A 92 -26.42 -1.22 6.96
N ASN A 93 -26.39 -2.25 6.11
CA ASN A 93 -26.97 -2.28 4.77
C ASN A 93 -26.58 -1.07 3.90
N VAL A 94 -25.29 -0.70 3.91
CA VAL A 94 -24.78 0.38 3.06
C VAL A 94 -24.73 -0.07 1.61
N VAL A 95 -25.57 0.52 0.77
CA VAL A 95 -25.60 0.20 -0.66
C VAL A 95 -24.78 1.22 -1.43
N LEU A 96 -23.81 0.71 -2.20
CA LEU A 96 -22.95 1.52 -3.08
C LEU A 96 -23.80 2.29 -4.10
N GLY A 97 -23.51 3.59 -4.23
CA GLY A 97 -24.13 4.45 -5.23
C GLY A 97 -23.50 4.30 -6.62
N LYS A 98 -23.81 5.24 -7.51
CA LYS A 98 -23.37 5.18 -8.92
C LYS A 98 -21.85 5.19 -9.12
N LYS A 99 -21.11 5.86 -8.23
CA LYS A 99 -19.65 6.00 -8.33
C LYS A 99 -18.96 5.21 -7.21
N PRO A 100 -17.71 4.74 -7.41
CA PRO A 100 -16.99 3.95 -6.41
C PRO A 100 -16.81 4.65 -5.04
N TRP A 101 -16.86 5.98 -5.02
CA TRP A 101 -16.75 6.79 -3.80
C TRP A 101 -18.11 7.18 -3.20
N ASN A 102 -19.22 6.69 -3.75
CA ASN A 102 -20.57 6.91 -3.24
C ASN A 102 -20.94 5.83 -2.23
N LEU A 103 -20.40 5.93 -1.02
CA LEU A 103 -20.53 4.93 0.04
C LEU A 103 -20.42 5.61 1.42
N ALA A 104 -20.47 4.82 2.49
CA ALA A 104 -20.25 5.31 3.85
C ALA A 104 -18.76 5.61 4.07
N ARG A 105 -18.40 6.84 4.43
CA ARG A 105 -16.98 7.22 4.58
C ARG A 105 -16.74 8.21 5.71
N LEU A 106 -15.55 8.10 6.28
CA LEU A 106 -14.96 9.08 7.19
C LEU A 106 -13.72 9.66 6.51
N ILE A 107 -13.69 10.97 6.30
CA ILE A 107 -12.66 11.63 5.51
C ILE A 107 -12.08 12.88 6.17
N LEU A 108 -10.83 13.19 5.84
CA LEU A 108 -10.13 14.44 6.08
C LEU A 108 -9.67 15.02 4.74
N VAL A 109 -10.12 16.23 4.43
CA VAL A 109 -9.85 16.89 3.15
C VAL A 109 -9.03 18.15 3.37
N GLN A 110 -7.97 18.29 2.58
CA GLN A 110 -7.14 19.49 2.53
C GLN A 110 -7.57 20.37 1.36
N ASN A 111 -7.69 21.67 1.58
CA ASN A 111 -8.01 22.66 0.57
C ASN A 111 -6.81 23.60 0.36
N ASN A 112 -6.53 23.99 -0.89
CA ASN A 112 -5.40 24.86 -1.24
C ASN A 112 -5.77 26.34 -1.46
N GLY A 113 -6.95 26.76 -1.00
CA GLY A 113 -7.56 28.08 -1.21
C GLY A 113 -8.38 28.19 -2.50
N LYS A 114 -8.22 27.26 -3.45
CA LYS A 114 -8.97 27.24 -4.71
C LYS A 114 -9.89 26.03 -4.83
N LYS A 115 -9.39 24.86 -4.43
CA LYS A 115 -10.11 23.59 -4.50
C LYS A 115 -9.66 22.61 -3.45
N ASP A 116 -10.52 21.66 -3.17
CA ASP A 116 -10.20 20.47 -2.39
C ASP A 116 -9.19 19.58 -3.13
N ARG A 117 -8.28 18.99 -2.36
CA ARG A 117 -7.16 18.17 -2.82
C ARG A 117 -7.49 16.69 -2.71
N TRP A 118 -8.40 16.25 -3.55
CA TRP A 118 -8.78 14.82 -3.68
C TRP A 118 -7.65 13.92 -4.20
N ASP A 119 -6.57 14.53 -4.71
CA ASP A 119 -5.33 13.84 -5.10
C ASP A 119 -4.47 13.40 -3.90
N LEU A 120 -4.80 13.86 -2.68
CA LEU A 120 -4.14 13.44 -1.46
C LEU A 120 -4.93 12.33 -0.77
N SER A 121 -4.25 11.53 0.06
CA SER A 121 -4.92 10.62 0.98
C SER A 121 -5.91 11.41 1.84
N HIS A 122 -7.17 10.95 1.86
CA HIS A 122 -8.27 11.64 2.52
C HIS A 122 -9.21 10.72 3.29
N ALA A 123 -9.24 9.40 3.02
CA ALA A 123 -10.15 8.50 3.70
C ALA A 123 -9.51 7.85 4.94
N VAL A 124 -10.21 7.89 6.07
CA VAL A 124 -9.94 7.01 7.21
C VAL A 124 -10.52 5.63 6.94
N ALA A 125 -11.76 5.59 6.45
CA ALA A 125 -12.43 4.38 6.02
C ALA A 125 -13.49 4.69 4.95
N SER A 126 -13.75 3.69 4.11
CA SER A 126 -14.77 3.67 3.07
C SER A 126 -15.45 2.30 3.14
N LEU A 127 -16.71 2.25 3.54
CA LEU A 127 -17.44 1.02 3.89
C LEU A 127 -18.67 0.83 3.01
N THR A 128 -18.92 -0.42 2.65
CA THR A 128 -20.17 -0.90 2.01
C THR A 128 -20.75 -2.02 2.84
N ASP A 129 -21.97 -2.46 2.52
CA ASP A 129 -22.63 -3.59 3.16
C ASP A 129 -22.81 -3.37 4.67
N THR A 130 -22.74 -4.45 5.44
CA THR A 130 -22.93 -4.45 6.89
C THR A 130 -21.62 -4.84 7.56
N HIS A 131 -21.16 -3.98 8.46
CA HIS A 131 -19.98 -4.20 9.29
C HIS A 131 -20.33 -3.86 10.73
N ASP A 132 -20.03 -4.78 11.65
CA ASP A 132 -20.11 -4.48 13.08
C ASP A 132 -19.00 -3.51 13.50
N TRP A 133 -19.03 -3.05 14.76
CA TRP A 133 -18.06 -2.10 15.31
C TRP A 133 -16.61 -2.53 15.06
N GLN A 134 -15.89 -1.71 14.30
CA GLN A 134 -14.46 -1.86 14.02
C GLN A 134 -13.74 -0.53 14.19
N SER A 135 -12.49 -0.59 14.66
CA SER A 135 -11.64 0.59 14.80
C SER A 135 -10.94 0.90 13.49
N TYR A 136 -11.12 2.12 13.00
CA TYR A 136 -10.45 2.63 11.82
C TYR A 136 -9.55 3.81 12.19
N ARG A 137 -8.40 3.87 11.53
CA ARG A 137 -7.40 4.91 11.76
C ARG A 137 -6.60 5.16 10.49
N ASN A 138 -6.31 6.42 10.21
CA ASN A 138 -5.35 6.79 9.18
C ASN A 138 -4.54 8.04 9.57
N SER A 139 -3.38 8.21 8.95
CA SER A 139 -2.48 9.35 9.16
C SER A 139 -2.46 10.26 7.93
N PHE A 140 -2.49 11.57 8.15
CA PHE A 140 -2.57 12.60 7.11
C PHE A 140 -1.44 13.62 7.24
N TYR A 141 -0.61 13.73 6.21
CA TYR A 141 0.42 14.75 6.13
C TYR A 141 -0.15 16.07 5.61
N ILE A 142 -0.03 17.14 6.39
CA ILE A 142 -0.52 18.46 6.01
C ILE A 142 0.48 19.15 5.09
N THR A 143 0.09 19.32 3.83
CA THR A 143 1.02 19.83 2.81
C THR A 143 1.32 21.33 2.98
N PRO A 144 2.48 21.84 2.53
CA PRO A 144 2.79 23.27 2.59
C PRO A 144 1.81 24.18 1.81
N ARG A 145 1.06 23.61 0.87
CA ARG A 145 0.08 24.31 0.03
C ARG A 145 -1.32 24.36 0.66
N THR A 146 -1.52 23.73 1.82
CA THR A 146 -2.81 23.67 2.50
C THR A 146 -3.15 25.04 3.12
N GLN A 147 -4.39 25.48 2.89
CA GLN A 147 -4.97 26.72 3.40
C GLN A 147 -6.25 26.47 4.21
N GLY A 148 -6.84 25.28 4.13
CA GLY A 148 -7.98 24.88 4.92
C GLY A 148 -8.03 23.37 5.07
N ILE A 149 -8.60 22.90 6.18
CA ILE A 149 -8.80 21.48 6.44
C ILE A 149 -10.21 21.30 6.98
N TRP A 150 -10.90 20.30 6.49
CA TRP A 150 -12.20 19.90 7.02
C TRP A 150 -12.29 18.38 7.07
N VAL A 151 -13.12 17.90 7.99
CA VAL A 151 -13.44 16.47 8.11
C VAL A 151 -14.91 16.27 7.86
N ALA A 152 -15.27 15.07 7.38
CA ALA A 152 -16.65 14.66 7.27
C ALA A 152 -16.84 13.19 7.53
N ALA A 153 -17.97 12.87 8.16
CA ALA A 153 -18.57 11.56 8.14
C ALA A 153 -19.81 11.64 7.24
N GLU A 154 -19.94 10.72 6.29
CA GLU A 154 -21.00 10.82 5.29
C GLU A 154 -21.44 9.46 4.74
N LEU A 155 -22.74 9.38 4.47
CA LEU A 155 -23.34 8.46 3.50
C LEU A 155 -23.40 9.22 2.18
N ASN A 156 -22.30 9.24 1.42
CA ASN A 156 -22.21 10.00 0.19
C ASN A 156 -23.03 9.33 -0.92
N GLN A 157 -24.16 9.92 -1.32
CA GLN A 157 -25.03 9.39 -2.39
C GLN A 157 -25.27 7.87 -2.30
N SER A 158 -25.50 7.41 -1.07
CA SER A 158 -25.70 6.01 -0.72
C SER A 158 -26.83 5.88 0.30
N THR A 159 -27.34 4.66 0.43
CA THR A 159 -28.41 4.32 1.40
C THR A 159 -27.85 3.43 2.49
N GLY A 160 -28.50 3.40 3.65
CA GLY A 160 -28.11 2.60 4.81
C GLY A 160 -27.92 3.45 6.07
N SER A 161 -27.21 2.92 7.04
CA SER A 161 -26.76 3.67 8.22
C SER A 161 -25.25 3.59 8.44
N LEU A 162 -24.71 4.67 8.97
CA LEU A 162 -23.34 4.77 9.45
C LEU A 162 -23.36 5.32 10.87
N GLN A 163 -22.75 4.60 11.79
CA GLN A 163 -22.57 4.98 13.19
C GLN A 163 -21.07 5.14 13.46
N LEU A 164 -20.70 6.21 14.16
CA LEU A 164 -19.34 6.47 14.57
C LEU A 164 -19.30 6.82 16.05
N ARG A 165 -18.26 6.36 16.74
CA ARG A 165 -17.96 6.77 18.12
C ARG A 165 -16.47 6.85 18.35
N ASN A 166 -16.07 7.43 19.48
CA ASN A 166 -14.66 7.58 19.86
C ASN A 166 -13.84 8.29 18.75
N LEU A 167 -14.42 9.33 18.14
CA LEU A 167 -13.72 10.11 17.11
C LEU A 167 -12.59 10.91 17.75
N GLN A 168 -11.40 10.82 17.16
CA GLN A 168 -10.22 11.53 17.64
C GLN A 168 -9.40 12.03 16.47
N LEU A 169 -9.01 13.31 16.50
CA LEU A 169 -8.11 13.90 15.50
C LEU A 169 -7.06 14.77 16.15
N TYR A 170 -5.81 14.32 16.16
CA TYR A 170 -4.74 15.05 16.86
C TYR A 170 -3.43 15.05 16.08
N PRO A 171 -2.58 16.08 16.28
CA PRO A 171 -1.26 16.12 15.69
C PRO A 171 -0.34 15.12 16.37
N VAL A 172 0.52 14.49 15.55
CA VAL A 172 1.49 13.50 15.99
C VAL A 172 2.88 13.80 15.45
N SER A 173 3.89 13.28 16.14
CA SER A 173 5.24 13.17 15.63
C SER A 173 5.65 11.69 15.55
N GLU A 174 6.54 11.38 14.61
CA GLU A 174 7.15 10.06 14.54
C GLU A 174 8.06 9.86 15.77
N THR A 175 7.93 8.72 16.45
CA THR A 175 8.76 8.45 17.63
C THR A 175 10.21 8.21 17.22
N GLN A 176 11.15 8.72 18.02
CA GLN A 176 12.58 8.50 17.77
C GLN A 176 12.94 7.02 17.76
N THR A 177 12.27 6.23 18.62
CA THR A 177 12.41 4.78 18.71
C THR A 177 11.98 4.10 17.41
N TYR A 178 10.81 4.44 16.88
CA TYR A 178 10.35 3.91 15.59
C TYR A 178 11.31 4.25 14.46
N SER A 179 11.74 5.52 14.33
CA SER A 179 12.65 5.94 13.26
C SER A 179 13.97 5.17 13.28
N ARG A 180 14.56 4.96 14.46
CA ARG A 180 15.78 4.14 14.63
C ARG A 180 15.53 2.69 14.21
N ILE A 181 14.45 2.09 14.66
CA ILE A 181 14.15 0.68 14.40
C ILE A 181 13.81 0.45 12.92
N ARG A 182 13.03 1.34 12.30
CA ARG A 182 12.83 1.40 10.85
C ARG A 182 14.17 1.36 10.12
N ASN A 183 15.09 2.25 10.46
CA ASN A 183 16.37 2.33 9.76
C ASN A 183 17.22 1.05 9.94
N ILE A 184 17.21 0.44 11.13
CA ILE A 184 17.91 -0.82 11.40
C ILE A 184 17.30 -1.98 10.58
N ILE A 185 15.97 -2.07 10.53
CA ILE A 185 15.24 -3.08 9.77
C ILE A 185 15.52 -2.92 8.28
N LEU A 186 15.38 -1.70 7.73
CA LEU A 186 15.62 -1.41 6.32
C LEU A 186 17.07 -1.70 5.93
N PHE A 187 18.04 -1.32 6.78
CA PHE A 187 19.45 -1.63 6.56
C PHE A 187 19.71 -3.13 6.55
N SER A 188 19.08 -3.87 7.47
CA SER A 188 19.23 -5.32 7.60
C SER A 188 18.62 -6.07 6.40
N TRP A 189 17.46 -5.64 5.91
CA TRP A 189 16.89 -6.14 4.65
C TRP A 189 17.76 -5.82 3.44
N GLY A 190 18.30 -4.59 3.36
CA GLY A 190 19.25 -4.21 2.31
C GLY A 190 20.49 -5.11 2.32
N ALA A 191 21.07 -5.35 3.48
CA ALA A 191 22.20 -6.27 3.64
C ALA A 191 21.83 -7.71 3.26
N PHE A 192 20.64 -8.18 3.63
CA PHE A 192 20.12 -9.50 3.24
C PHE A 192 19.98 -9.64 1.72
N PHE A 193 19.40 -8.65 1.03
CA PHE A 193 19.25 -8.71 -0.43
C PHE A 193 20.60 -8.67 -1.15
N LEU A 194 21.57 -7.90 -0.64
CA LEU A 194 22.94 -7.91 -1.14
C LEU A 194 23.60 -9.28 -0.95
N LEU A 195 23.44 -9.90 0.21
CA LEU A 195 23.94 -11.26 0.49
C LEU A 195 23.29 -12.28 -0.44
N LEU A 196 21.97 -12.23 -0.60
CA LEU A 196 21.20 -13.14 -1.47
C LEU A 196 21.66 -13.00 -2.93
N THR A 197 21.74 -11.76 -3.42
CA THR A 197 22.19 -11.47 -4.79
C THR A 197 23.64 -11.91 -5.00
N GLY A 198 24.53 -11.57 -4.07
CA GLY A 198 25.94 -11.99 -4.10
C GLY A 198 26.07 -13.51 -4.15
N SER A 199 25.30 -14.22 -3.32
CA SER A 199 25.31 -15.69 -3.31
C SER A 199 24.93 -16.27 -4.68
N CYS A 200 24.00 -15.65 -5.41
CA CYS A 200 23.62 -16.07 -6.76
C CYS A 200 24.71 -15.74 -7.80
N LEU A 201 25.30 -14.55 -7.74
CA LEU A 201 26.33 -14.09 -8.68
C LEU A 201 27.60 -14.94 -8.64
N PHE A 202 27.95 -15.45 -7.46
CA PHE A 202 29.15 -16.26 -7.23
C PHE A 202 28.89 -17.79 -7.23
N ALA A 203 27.65 -18.23 -7.38
CA ALA A 203 27.30 -19.66 -7.32
C ALA A 203 27.88 -20.50 -8.48
N GLU A 204 27.99 -19.94 -9.68
CA GLU A 204 28.56 -20.60 -10.85
C GLU A 204 29.51 -19.66 -11.63
N LYS A 205 30.49 -20.25 -12.33
CA LYS A 205 31.30 -19.53 -13.31
C LYS A 205 30.48 -19.31 -14.57
N ARG A 206 29.96 -18.10 -14.75
CA ARG A 206 29.17 -17.67 -15.92
C ARG A 206 29.69 -16.36 -16.46
N SER A 207 29.29 -16.00 -17.68
CA SER A 207 29.74 -14.77 -18.33
C SER A 207 29.31 -13.53 -17.55
N MET A 208 30.10 -12.45 -17.70
CA MET A 208 29.82 -11.18 -17.03
C MET A 208 28.45 -10.61 -17.40
N LEU A 209 27.99 -10.83 -18.64
CA LEU A 209 26.68 -10.36 -19.11
C LEU A 209 25.53 -10.89 -18.25
N PHE A 210 25.47 -12.19 -17.96
CA PHE A 210 24.39 -12.73 -17.12
C PHE A 210 24.46 -12.22 -15.68
N ARG A 211 25.66 -11.97 -15.16
CA ARG A 211 25.84 -11.36 -13.82
C ARG A 211 25.30 -9.94 -13.78
N VAL A 212 25.59 -9.13 -14.80
CA VAL A 212 25.06 -7.77 -14.92
C VAL A 212 23.54 -7.80 -15.04
N LEU A 213 22.99 -8.69 -15.87
CA LEU A 213 21.53 -8.83 -16.02
C LEU A 213 20.85 -9.24 -14.71
N LEU A 214 21.44 -10.18 -13.97
CA LEU A 214 20.92 -10.60 -12.67
C LEU A 214 20.95 -9.43 -11.67
N ALA A 215 22.10 -8.75 -11.55
CA ALA A 215 22.24 -7.59 -10.68
C ALA A 215 21.24 -6.48 -11.05
N SER A 216 21.06 -6.18 -12.34
CA SER A 216 20.07 -5.20 -12.78
C SER A 216 18.64 -5.61 -12.41
N ALA A 217 18.27 -6.88 -12.56
CA ALA A 217 16.94 -7.36 -12.19
C ALA A 217 16.68 -7.18 -10.68
N PHE A 218 17.64 -7.55 -9.82
CA PHE A 218 17.54 -7.34 -8.39
C PHE A 218 17.43 -5.85 -8.03
N ILE A 219 18.28 -5.01 -8.62
CA ILE A 219 18.26 -3.56 -8.37
C ILE A 219 16.92 -2.96 -8.81
N SER A 220 16.41 -3.32 -9.98
CA SER A 220 15.12 -2.84 -10.49
C SER A 220 13.96 -3.23 -9.56
N ILE A 221 13.94 -4.47 -9.07
CA ILE A 221 12.92 -4.94 -8.12
C ILE A 221 13.02 -4.14 -6.83
N ILE A 222 14.21 -4.06 -6.21
CA ILE A 222 14.39 -3.34 -4.94
C ILE A 222 14.02 -1.87 -5.07
N ILE A 223 14.45 -1.18 -6.13
CA ILE A 223 14.09 0.23 -6.36
C ILE A 223 12.57 0.35 -6.55
N GLY A 224 11.98 -0.49 -7.40
CA GLY A 224 10.54 -0.45 -7.69
C GLY A 224 9.68 -0.66 -6.45
N THR A 225 10.05 -1.62 -5.60
CA THR A 225 9.30 -1.92 -4.36
C THR A 225 9.62 -0.95 -3.24
N SER A 226 10.79 -0.30 -3.25
CA SER A 226 11.23 0.65 -2.21
C SER A 226 10.83 2.10 -2.46
N LEU A 227 10.28 2.42 -3.63
CA LEU A 227 9.77 3.76 -3.92
C LEU A 227 8.57 4.10 -3.00
N PRO A 228 8.57 5.30 -2.37
CA PRO A 228 7.42 5.80 -1.64
C PRO A 228 6.16 5.84 -2.52
N GLY A 229 4.99 5.61 -1.92
CA GLY A 229 3.72 5.47 -2.65
C GLY A 229 3.41 6.68 -3.54
N ASN A 230 3.56 7.89 -3.01
CA ASN A 230 3.33 9.13 -3.77
C ASN A 230 4.23 9.27 -5.02
N MET A 231 5.48 8.81 -4.94
CA MET A 231 6.41 8.82 -6.07
C MET A 231 6.03 7.74 -7.08
N LYS A 232 5.68 6.53 -6.60
CA LYS A 232 5.19 5.45 -7.44
C LYS A 232 3.95 5.89 -8.24
N ASP A 233 2.98 6.50 -7.57
CA ASP A 233 1.72 6.92 -8.20
C ASP A 233 1.98 8.03 -9.24
N SER A 234 2.86 8.98 -8.92
CA SER A 234 3.27 10.03 -9.87
C SER A 234 3.96 9.45 -11.12
N VAL A 235 4.88 8.50 -10.95
CA VAL A 235 5.57 7.83 -12.07
C VAL A 235 4.58 7.00 -12.88
N SER A 236 3.70 6.25 -12.23
CA SER A 236 2.70 5.40 -12.88
C SER A 236 1.74 6.25 -13.71
N HIS A 237 1.18 7.32 -13.12
CA HIS A 237 0.30 8.25 -13.81
C HIS A 237 0.96 8.94 -15.01
N GLN A 238 2.23 9.34 -14.89
CA GLN A 238 2.97 9.94 -16.03
C GLN A 238 3.13 8.95 -17.19
N ILE A 239 3.42 7.69 -16.88
CA ILE A 239 3.56 6.63 -17.89
C ILE A 239 2.19 6.30 -18.50
N GLU A 240 1.15 6.15 -17.67
CA GLU A 240 -0.22 5.87 -18.13
C GLU A 240 -0.74 6.96 -19.06
N MET A 241 -0.56 8.24 -18.72
CA MET A 241 -0.97 9.33 -19.62
C MET A 241 -0.26 9.27 -20.98
N ARG A 242 1.02 8.89 -20.99
CA ARG A 242 1.79 8.80 -22.22
C ARG A 242 1.34 7.62 -23.07
N ILE A 243 1.11 6.45 -22.45
CA ILE A 243 0.58 5.27 -23.12
C ILE A 243 -0.83 5.55 -23.67
N ASP A 244 -1.71 6.18 -22.88
CA ASP A 244 -3.08 6.52 -23.31
C ASP A 244 -3.07 7.52 -24.48
N THR A 245 -2.08 8.42 -24.53
CA THR A 245 -1.90 9.36 -25.65
C THR A 245 -1.40 8.64 -26.91
N ASP A 246 -0.47 7.70 -26.75
CA ASP A 246 0.23 7.05 -27.88
C ASP A 246 -0.51 5.81 -28.41
N SER A 247 -1.33 5.12 -27.59
CA SER A 247 -2.01 3.89 -27.97
C SER A 247 -3.32 3.65 -27.19
N PRO A 248 -4.45 4.23 -27.63
CA PRO A 248 -5.75 3.99 -26.99
C PRO A 248 -6.20 2.50 -27.04
N ALA A 249 -5.64 1.70 -27.96
CA ALA A 249 -5.88 0.26 -28.04
C ALA A 249 -5.20 -0.54 -26.91
N PHE A 250 -4.18 0.01 -26.25
CA PHE A 250 -3.49 -0.66 -25.14
C PHE A 250 -4.43 -0.86 -23.94
N LYS A 251 -5.33 0.10 -23.71
CA LYS A 251 -6.32 0.12 -22.63
C LYS A 251 -7.38 -0.97 -22.76
N THR A 252 -7.70 -1.40 -23.98
CA THR A 252 -8.69 -2.46 -24.21
C THR A 252 -8.09 -3.86 -24.08
N VAL A 253 -6.76 -4.00 -24.25
CA VAL A 253 -6.06 -5.29 -24.19
C VAL A 253 -5.55 -5.62 -22.78
N ILE A 254 -5.17 -4.61 -21.99
CA ILE A 254 -4.71 -4.81 -20.61
C ILE A 254 -5.64 -4.08 -19.66
N PRO A 255 -6.73 -4.73 -19.19
CA PRO A 255 -7.60 -4.18 -18.15
C PRO A 255 -6.97 -4.20 -16.75
N TRP A 256 -5.66 -4.50 -16.66
CA TRP A 256 -4.93 -4.64 -15.41
C TRP A 256 -4.24 -3.34 -15.05
N ASP A 257 -4.23 -3.06 -13.74
CA ASP A 257 -3.41 -2.02 -13.13
C ASP A 257 -1.95 -2.17 -13.57
N LEU A 258 -1.39 -1.09 -14.12
CA LEU A 258 -0.03 -1.04 -14.64
C LEU A 258 1.00 -1.46 -13.58
N SER A 259 0.74 -1.16 -12.30
CA SER A 259 1.54 -1.61 -11.18
C SER A 259 1.70 -3.13 -11.19
N LYS A 260 0.60 -3.88 -11.33
CA LYS A 260 0.62 -5.36 -11.29
C LYS A 260 1.37 -5.95 -12.47
N VAL A 261 1.30 -5.32 -13.64
CA VAL A 261 2.04 -5.73 -14.83
C VAL A 261 3.56 -5.65 -14.59
N TRP A 262 4.04 -4.58 -13.95
CA TRP A 262 5.46 -4.45 -13.62
C TRP A 262 5.96 -5.55 -12.68
N HIS A 263 5.19 -5.84 -11.64
CA HIS A 263 5.45 -6.91 -10.68
C HIS A 263 5.65 -8.26 -11.40
N VAL A 264 4.67 -8.68 -12.21
CA VAL A 264 4.78 -9.91 -13.02
C VAL A 264 6.01 -9.90 -13.92
N CYS A 265 6.22 -8.82 -14.68
CA CYS A 265 7.28 -8.74 -15.68
C CYS A 265 8.68 -8.82 -15.06
N PHE A 266 8.96 -8.06 -14.00
CA PHE A 266 10.28 -8.07 -13.37
C PHE A 266 10.59 -9.40 -12.69
N PHE A 267 9.62 -10.00 -11.99
CA PHE A 267 9.82 -11.31 -11.39
C PHE A 267 9.92 -12.43 -12.43
N PHE A 268 9.15 -12.37 -13.51
CA PHE A 268 9.31 -13.29 -14.63
C PHE A 268 10.73 -13.25 -15.21
N LEU A 269 11.26 -12.07 -15.49
CA LEU A 269 12.65 -11.89 -15.94
C LEU A 269 13.65 -12.42 -14.91
N LEU A 270 13.44 -12.15 -13.62
CA LEU A 270 14.27 -12.70 -12.55
C LEU A 270 14.29 -14.24 -12.59
N GLY A 271 13.14 -14.89 -12.73
CA GLY A 271 13.02 -16.34 -12.84
C GLY A 271 13.77 -16.93 -14.03
N LEU A 272 13.65 -16.29 -15.21
CA LEU A 272 14.40 -16.67 -16.41
C LEU A 272 15.92 -16.61 -16.15
N ILE A 273 16.40 -15.46 -15.65
CA ILE A 273 17.82 -15.21 -15.45
C ILE A 273 18.39 -16.14 -14.37
N LEU A 274 17.70 -16.33 -13.26
CA LEU A 274 18.11 -17.24 -12.19
C LEU A 274 18.24 -18.68 -12.70
N CYS A 275 17.28 -19.17 -13.49
CA CYS A 275 17.35 -20.51 -14.04
C CYS A 275 18.53 -20.70 -15.02
N LEU A 276 18.86 -19.67 -15.78
CA LEU A 276 20.03 -19.68 -16.67
C LEU A 276 21.35 -19.61 -15.89
N MET A 277 21.40 -18.79 -14.83
CA MET A 277 22.56 -18.59 -13.96
C MET A 277 22.88 -19.82 -13.10
N LEU A 278 21.84 -20.44 -12.52
CA LEU A 278 21.94 -21.51 -11.53
C LEU A 278 21.56 -22.87 -12.13
N LYS A 279 21.99 -23.15 -13.36
CA LYS A 279 21.56 -24.32 -14.13
C LYS A 279 21.76 -25.65 -13.40
N LYS A 280 22.81 -25.78 -12.58
CA LYS A 280 23.13 -27.01 -11.83
C LYS A 280 22.42 -27.10 -10.48
N GLN A 281 21.74 -26.04 -10.04
CA GLN A 281 21.01 -26.05 -8.77
C GLN A 281 19.62 -26.70 -8.94
N PRO A 282 19.11 -27.38 -7.90
CA PRO A 282 17.76 -27.92 -7.93
C PRO A 282 16.70 -26.81 -7.98
N ASP A 283 15.57 -27.09 -8.63
CA ASP A 283 14.50 -26.12 -8.85
C ASP A 283 13.95 -25.54 -7.55
N ILE A 284 13.86 -26.37 -6.51
CA ILE A 284 13.45 -25.93 -5.16
C ILE A 284 14.32 -24.78 -4.64
N GLN A 285 15.61 -24.75 -4.96
CA GLN A 285 16.49 -23.64 -4.53
C GLN A 285 16.18 -22.34 -5.28
N ILE A 286 15.92 -22.44 -6.58
CA ILE A 286 15.56 -21.28 -7.40
C ILE A 286 14.20 -20.72 -6.95
N MET A 287 13.23 -21.61 -6.73
CA MET A 287 11.93 -21.24 -6.16
C MET A 287 12.08 -20.56 -4.80
N ALA A 288 12.90 -21.10 -3.90
CA ALA A 288 13.13 -20.50 -2.59
C ALA A 288 13.71 -19.08 -2.70
N ILE A 289 14.63 -18.83 -3.63
CA ILE A 289 15.18 -17.48 -3.88
C ILE A 289 14.10 -16.52 -4.36
N ILE A 290 13.26 -16.95 -5.32
CA ILE A 290 12.14 -16.15 -5.83
C ILE A 290 11.17 -15.80 -4.69
N LEU A 291 10.79 -16.79 -3.87
CA LEU A 291 9.87 -16.61 -2.75
C LEU A 291 10.44 -15.70 -1.66
N MET A 292 11.72 -15.86 -1.31
CA MET A 292 12.39 -14.94 -0.36
C MET A 292 12.46 -13.52 -0.91
N MET A 293 12.65 -13.35 -2.22
CA MET A 293 12.68 -12.03 -2.84
C MET A 293 11.28 -11.39 -2.81
N ALA A 294 10.25 -12.09 -3.28
CA ALA A 294 8.87 -11.62 -3.29
C ALA A 294 8.36 -11.32 -1.87
N GLY A 295 8.56 -12.25 -0.93
CA GLY A 295 8.12 -12.07 0.45
C GLY A 295 8.91 -10.96 1.16
N GLY A 296 10.21 -10.88 0.91
CA GLY A 296 11.05 -9.84 1.49
C GLY A 296 10.66 -8.44 1.03
N THR A 297 10.40 -8.25 -0.27
CA THR A 297 10.00 -6.94 -0.79
C THR A 297 8.64 -6.50 -0.25
N GLU A 298 7.70 -7.42 -0.05
CA GLU A 298 6.41 -7.10 0.57
C GLU A 298 6.57 -6.77 2.06
N ILE A 299 7.33 -7.55 2.82
CA ILE A 299 7.56 -7.28 4.25
C ILE A 299 8.25 -5.92 4.46
N VAL A 300 9.21 -5.56 3.61
CA VAL A 300 9.90 -4.26 3.68
C VAL A 300 8.93 -3.09 3.45
N GLN A 301 7.86 -3.27 2.67
CA GLN A 301 6.86 -2.23 2.43
C GLN A 301 6.09 -1.78 3.68
N LEU A 302 6.07 -2.57 4.76
CA LEU A 302 5.53 -2.14 6.06
C LEU A 302 6.19 -0.86 6.60
N TYR A 303 7.43 -0.61 6.17
CA TYR A 303 8.26 0.51 6.63
C TYR A 303 8.50 1.57 5.56
N ILE A 304 7.83 1.45 4.40
CA ILE A 304 7.93 2.42 3.30
C ILE A 304 6.65 3.26 3.26
N ASP A 305 6.82 4.57 3.29
CA ASP A 305 5.70 5.50 3.37
C ASP A 305 4.78 5.41 2.14
N GLY A 306 3.48 5.30 2.40
CA GLY A 306 2.45 5.22 1.36
C GLY A 306 2.42 3.88 0.62
N ARG A 307 3.18 2.87 1.06
CA ARG A 307 3.04 1.49 0.58
C ARG A 307 2.21 0.67 1.55
N THR A 308 1.44 -0.25 1.01
CA THR A 308 0.68 -1.23 1.78
C THR A 308 1.08 -2.61 1.26
N PRO A 309 1.61 -3.50 2.11
CA PRO A 309 1.94 -4.84 1.67
C PRO A 309 0.65 -5.59 1.33
N LEU A 310 0.65 -6.29 0.19
CA LEU A 310 -0.50 -7.06 -0.25
C LEU A 310 -0.09 -8.49 -0.48
N VAL A 311 -0.84 -9.41 0.13
CA VAL A 311 -0.66 -10.86 -0.13
C VAL A 311 -0.80 -11.16 -1.63
N THR A 312 -1.66 -10.41 -2.32
CA THR A 312 -1.80 -10.53 -3.78
C THR A 312 -0.53 -10.16 -4.52
N ASP A 313 0.21 -9.14 -4.08
CA ASP A 313 1.43 -8.67 -4.75
C ASP A 313 2.55 -9.70 -4.55
N PHE A 314 2.68 -10.27 -3.35
CA PHE A 314 3.54 -11.44 -3.09
C PHE A 314 3.22 -12.61 -4.04
N LEU A 315 1.95 -12.97 -4.18
CA LEU A 315 1.53 -14.08 -5.04
C LEU A 315 1.79 -13.82 -6.52
N ILE A 316 1.56 -12.58 -6.97
CA ILE A 316 1.82 -12.14 -8.34
C ILE A 316 3.33 -12.22 -8.65
N ASP A 317 4.17 -11.72 -7.75
CA ASP A 317 5.63 -11.76 -7.87
C ASP A 317 6.15 -13.20 -7.88
N ALA A 318 5.68 -14.03 -6.95
CA ALA A 318 6.03 -15.45 -6.89
C ALA A 318 5.63 -16.19 -8.17
N ALA A 319 4.39 -15.97 -8.65
CA ALA A 319 3.88 -16.58 -9.87
C ALA A 319 4.71 -16.17 -11.10
N GLY A 320 5.00 -14.87 -11.25
CA GLY A 320 5.85 -14.35 -12.33
C GLY A 320 7.19 -15.08 -12.38
N GLY A 321 7.91 -15.13 -11.25
CA GLY A 321 9.22 -15.79 -11.17
C GLY A 321 9.18 -17.29 -11.43
N ILE A 322 8.18 -17.99 -10.89
CA ILE A 322 8.03 -19.44 -11.11
C ILE A 322 7.71 -19.73 -12.58
N VAL A 323 6.84 -18.95 -13.23
CA VAL A 323 6.52 -19.11 -14.65
C VAL A 323 7.78 -18.89 -15.52
N GLY A 324 8.60 -17.89 -15.20
CA GLY A 324 9.89 -17.68 -15.87
C GLY A 324 10.81 -18.90 -15.73
N MET A 325 10.96 -19.41 -14.50
CA MET A 325 11.75 -20.63 -14.26
C MET A 325 11.25 -21.83 -15.09
N VAL A 326 9.94 -22.09 -15.07
CA VAL A 326 9.33 -23.22 -15.80
C VAL A 326 9.56 -23.11 -17.31
N LEU A 327 9.43 -21.92 -17.89
CA LEU A 327 9.65 -21.70 -19.33
C LEU A 327 11.05 -22.13 -19.76
N ILE A 328 12.10 -21.74 -19.02
CA ILE A 328 13.48 -22.13 -19.33
C ILE A 328 13.68 -23.65 -19.20
N ARG A 329 13.06 -24.28 -18.20
CA ARG A 329 13.17 -25.73 -18.02
C ARG A 329 12.51 -26.50 -19.16
N LEU A 330 11.32 -26.09 -19.60
CA LEU A 330 10.63 -26.70 -20.74
C LEU A 330 11.43 -26.56 -22.05
N LEU A 331 11.99 -25.38 -22.31
CA LEU A 331 12.86 -25.14 -23.46
C LEU A 331 14.19 -25.91 -23.39
N GLY A 332 14.69 -26.14 -22.17
CA GLY A 332 15.90 -26.94 -21.93
C GLY A 332 15.67 -28.45 -22.11
N MET A 333 14.47 -28.94 -21.80
CA MET A 333 14.08 -30.34 -21.98
C MET A 333 13.88 -30.71 -23.45
N THR A 334 13.24 -29.83 -24.24
CA THR A 334 13.05 -30.05 -25.69
C THR A 334 14.37 -30.14 -26.45
N ARG A 335 15.43 -29.45 -26.01
CA ARG A 335 16.78 -29.58 -26.59
C ARG A 335 17.54 -30.87 -26.25
N LYS A 336 17.06 -31.68 -25.29
CA LYS A 336 17.69 -32.97 -24.94
C LYS A 336 17.03 -34.18 -25.62
N ILE A 337 15.84 -33.98 -26.22
CA ILE A 337 15.03 -35.04 -26.84
C ILE A 337 15.27 -35.11 -28.36
N ASN A 338 15.93 -34.10 -28.94
CA ASN A 338 16.45 -34.11 -30.31
C ASN A 338 17.96 -34.37 -30.32
#